data_AF-A0A8J3C903-F1
#
_entry.id   AF-A0A8J3C903-F1
#
_cell.length_a   1.000
_cell.length_b   1.000
_cell.length_c   1.000
_cell.angle_alpha   90.00
_cell.angle_beta   90.00
_cell.angle_gamma   90.00
#
_symmetry.space_group_name_H-M   'P 1'
#
loop_
_entity.id
_entity.type
_entity.pdbx_description
1 polymer ?
#
loop_
_entity_poly.entity_id
_entity_poly.type
_entity_poly.pdbx_seq_one_letter_code
_entity_poly.pdbx_strand_id
1 'polypeptide(L)' 'MTARDEILAALPTIEARSEDGSFIPQDVVDELRRRGSTHAESTIRTHVVSRMCGNAPDNHARTYDDLRRVSDGRYRRT' A
#
# COMPACT_ATOMS: atom_id res chain seq x y z
N MET A 1 15.18 6.06 -0.39
CA MET A 1 13.97 5.56 0.31
C MET A 1 13.60 4.23 -0.29
N THR A 2 13.01 3.33 0.49
CA THR A 2 12.44 2.09 -0.05
C THR A 2 11.02 2.32 -0.54
N ALA A 3 10.49 1.41 -1.37
CA ALA A 3 9.09 1.45 -1.78
C ALA A 3 8.14 1.42 -0.57
N ARG A 4 8.48 0.68 0.49
CA ARG A 4 7.72 0.66 1.74
C ARG A 4 7.67 2.04 2.40
N ASP A 5 8.81 2.72 2.50
CA ASP A 5 8.88 4.04 3.14
C ASP A 5 8.04 5.08 2.37
N GLU A 6 8.12 5.08 1.04
CA GLU A 6 7.33 5.98 0.20
C GLU A 6 5.84 5.69 0.28
N ILE A 7 5.45 4.40 0.34
CA ILE A 7 4.05 4.00 0.56
C ILE A 7 3.57 4.51 1.91
N LEU A 8 4.28 4.23 3.01
CA LEU A 8 3.90 4.66 4.36
C LEU A 8 3.78 6.18 4.49
N ALA A 9 4.66 6.93 3.83
CA ALA A 9 4.59 8.38 3.79
C ALA A 9 3.39 8.89 2.97
N ALA A 10 2.91 8.11 2.00
CA ALA A 10 1.77 8.44 1.15
C ALA A 10 0.41 8.18 1.79
N LEU A 11 0.31 7.17 2.67
CA LEU A 11 -0.95 6.72 3.26
C LEU A 11 -1.79 7.84 3.91
N PRO A 12 -1.24 8.77 4.73
CA PRO A 12 -2.07 9.79 5.37
C PRO A 12 -2.85 10.67 4.38
N THR A 13 -2.25 10.98 3.22
CA THR A 13 -2.90 11.78 2.17
C THR A 13 -3.97 10.99 1.41
N ILE A 14 -3.78 9.67 1.28
CA ILE A 14 -4.73 8.78 0.62
C ILE A 14 -5.92 8.52 1.55
N GLU A 15 -5.66 8.19 2.81
CA GLU A 15 -6.65 7.91 3.85
C GLU A 15 -7.59 9.11 4.06
N ALA A 16 -7.06 10.34 4.03
CA ALA A 16 -7.85 11.56 4.14
C ALA A 16 -8.87 11.78 3.00
N ARG A 17 -8.80 11.00 1.90
CA ARG A 17 -9.72 11.08 0.77
C ARG A 17 -10.85 10.06 0.84
N SER A 18 -10.76 9.09 1.74
CA SER A 18 -11.81 8.09 1.96
C SER A 18 -12.51 8.34 3.29
N GLU A 19 -13.84 8.22 3.30
CA GLU A 19 -14.63 8.36 4.53
C GLU A 19 -14.25 7.34 5.61
N ASP A 20 -13.77 6.16 5.19
CA ASP A 20 -13.47 5.03 6.07
C ASP A 20 -11.96 4.72 6.17
N GLY A 21 -11.12 5.61 5.63
CA GLY A 21 -9.66 5.44 5.56
C GLY A 21 -9.19 4.24 4.74
N SER A 22 -10.08 3.58 3.98
CA SER A 22 -9.68 2.50 3.07
C SER A 22 -9.17 3.03 1.74
N PHE A 23 -8.35 2.24 1.07
CA PHE A 23 -7.80 2.57 -0.24
C PHE A 23 -7.59 1.33 -1.11
N ILE A 24 -7.44 1.54 -2.41
CA ILE A 24 -7.05 0.50 -3.37
C ILE A 24 -5.56 0.66 -3.75
N PRO A 25 -4.87 -0.39 -4.22
CA PRO A 25 -3.47 -0.27 -4.64
C PRO A 25 -3.21 0.81 -5.69
N GLN A 26 -4.22 1.14 -6.50
CA GLN A 26 -4.11 2.21 -7.49
C GLN A 26 -3.98 3.59 -6.86
N ASP A 27 -4.65 3.87 -5.73
CA ASP A 27 -4.54 5.15 -5.03
C ASP A 27 -3.10 5.41 -4.58
N VAL A 28 -2.43 4.34 -4.13
CA VAL A 28 -1.02 4.35 -3.75
C VAL A 28 -0.13 4.64 -4.95
N VAL A 29 -0.36 3.97 -6.08
CA VAL A 29 0.38 4.20 -7.34
C VAL A 29 0.24 5.66 -7.78
N ASP A 30 -0.98 6.20 -7.75
CA ASP A 30 -1.26 7.55 -8.23
C ASP A 30 -0.69 8.62 -7.28
N GLU A 31 -0.69 8.41 -5.97
CA GLU A 31 -0.02 9.28 -5.00
C GLU A 31 1.50 9.23 -5.16
N LEU A 32 2.10 8.05 -5.29
CA LEU A 32 3.55 7.92 -5.48
C LEU A 32 4.00 8.57 -6.80
N ARG A 33 3.23 8.41 -7.88
CA ARG A 33 3.48 9.12 -9.16
C ARG A 33 3.41 10.63 -9.00
N ARG A 34 2.38 11.15 -8.31
CA ARG A 34 2.27 12.59 -8.04
C ARG A 34 3.42 13.14 -7.19
N ARG A 35 4.02 12.32 -6.33
CA ARG A 35 5.21 12.66 -5.53
C ARG A 35 6.54 12.48 -6.28
N GLY A 36 6.52 12.00 -7.52
CA GLY A 36 7.72 11.78 -8.33
C GLY A 36 8.49 10.51 -7.98
N SER A 37 7.82 9.48 -7.43
CA SER A 37 8.45 8.18 -7.19
C SER A 37 8.95 7.56 -8.49
N THR A 38 10.09 6.88 -8.42
CA THR A 38 10.72 6.16 -9.55
C THR A 38 10.41 4.66 -9.54
N HIS A 39 9.67 4.18 -8.53
CA HIS A 39 9.32 2.77 -8.42
C HIS A 39 8.33 2.35 -9.50
N ALA A 40 8.58 1.18 -10.09
CA ALA A 40 7.65 0.58 -11.05
C ALA A 40 6.30 0.28 -10.36
N GLU A 41 5.21 0.47 -11.09
CA GLU A 41 3.86 0.20 -10.59
C GLU A 41 3.71 -1.24 -10.06
N SER A 42 4.29 -2.23 -10.75
CA SER A 42 4.30 -3.63 -10.31
C SER A 42 4.99 -3.81 -8.95
N THR A 43 6.04 -3.04 -8.69
CA THR A 43 6.75 -3.05 -7.40
C THR A 43 5.87 -2.47 -6.29
N ILE A 44 5.23 -1.33 -6.56
CA ILE A 44 4.31 -0.69 -5.61
C ILE A 44 3.16 -1.63 -5.26
N ARG A 45 2.49 -2.19 -6.27
CA ARG A 45 1.39 -3.15 -6.08
C ARG A 45 1.84 -4.36 -5.27
N THR A 46 2.99 -4.97 -5.59
CA THR A 46 3.51 -6.13 -4.84
C THR A 46 3.76 -5.81 -3.37
N HIS A 47 4.23 -4.60 -3.06
CA HIS A 47 4.40 -4.19 -1.66
C HIS A 47 3.05 -4.09 -0.95
N VAL A 48 2.07 -3.39 -1.54
CA VAL A 48 0.73 -3.24 -0.96
C VAL A 48 0.03 -4.58 -0.77
N VAL A 49 -0.03 -5.43 -1.79
CA VAL A 49 -0.90 -6.63 -1.78
C VAL A 49 -0.30 -7.83 -1.07
N SER A 50 1.03 -7.86 -0.87
CA SER A 50 1.71 -9.04 -0.36
C SER A 50 2.72 -8.73 0.74
N ARG A 51 3.71 -7.87 0.50
CA ARG A 51 4.80 -7.65 1.49
C ARG A 51 4.35 -6.87 2.72
N MET A 52 3.46 -5.90 2.55
CA MET A 52 2.97 -5.04 3.63
C MET A 52 1.63 -5.52 4.19
N CYS A 53 0.91 -6.41 3.48
CA CYS A 53 -0.40 -6.89 3.88
C CYS A 53 -0.27 -8.10 4.82
N GLY A 54 -0.49 -7.91 6.11
CA GLY A 54 -0.29 -8.94 7.14
C GLY A 54 -1.24 -10.14 7.05
N ASN A 55 -2.37 -10.01 6.35
CA ASN A 55 -3.31 -11.10 6.08
C ASN A 55 -3.29 -11.60 4.61
N ALA A 56 -2.20 -11.36 3.89
CA ALA A 56 -1.98 -11.98 2.58
C ALA A 56 -1.58 -13.46 2.74
N PRO A 57 -1.85 -14.34 1.74
CA PRO A 57 -1.34 -15.70 1.74
C PRO A 57 0.18 -15.72 1.90
N ASP A 58 0.66 -16.57 2.79
CA ASP A 58 2.03 -16.58 3.32
C ASP A 58 3.03 -17.18 2.31
N ASN A 59 3.23 -16.50 1.18
CA ASN A 59 4.15 -16.90 0.11
C ASN A 59 5.48 -16.11 0.18
N HIS A 60 5.67 -15.28 1.21
CA HIS A 60 6.83 -14.41 1.35
C HIS A 60 7.45 -14.52 2.75
N ALA A 61 8.78 -14.63 2.81
CA ALA A 61 9.52 -14.84 4.05
C ALA A 61 9.49 -13.65 5.05
N ARG A 62 8.96 -12.49 4.66
CA ARG A 62 8.77 -11.30 5.51
C ARG A 62 7.53 -10.52 5.11
N THR A 63 6.53 -10.51 5.98
CA THR A 63 5.42 -9.56 5.99
C THR A 63 5.71 -8.46 7.01
N TYR A 64 5.32 -7.22 6.71
CA TYR A 64 5.57 -6.07 7.59
C TYR A 64 4.36 -5.66 8.45
N ASP A 65 3.22 -6.35 8.32
CA ASP A 65 1.94 -6.08 9.01
C ASP A 65 1.43 -4.62 8.96
N ASP A 66 2.02 -3.79 8.10
CA ASP A 66 1.67 -2.38 7.95
C ASP A 66 0.23 -2.16 7.46
N LEU A 67 -0.27 -3.11 6.67
CA LEU A 67 -1.56 -3.05 6.00
C LEU A 67 -2.39 -4.30 6.27
N ARG A 68 -3.71 -4.14 6.17
CA ARG A 68 -4.67 -5.23 6.21
C ARG A 68 -5.64 -5.11 5.05
N ARG A 69 -5.85 -6.21 4.32
CA ARG A 69 -6.92 -6.32 3.33
C ARG A 69 -8.26 -6.46 4.05
N VAL A 70 -9.16 -5.50 3.85
CA VAL A 70 -10.47 -5.42 4.51
C VAL A 70 -11.61 -5.91 3.63
N SER A 71 -11.45 -5.86 2.31
CA SER A 71 -12.35 -6.47 1.33
C SER A 71 -11.60 -6.79 0.03
N ASP A 72 -12.29 -7.31 -0.99
CA ASP A 72 -11.66 -7.50 -2.28
C ASP A 72 -11.10 -6.17 -2.82
N GLY A 73 -9.80 -6.16 -3.17
CA GLY A 73 -9.07 -4.98 -3.63
C GLY A 73 -8.89 -3.82 -2.64
N ARG A 74 -9.44 -3.86 -1.42
CA ARG A 74 -9.37 -2.75 -0.45
C ARG A 74 -8.51 -3.05 0.76
N TYR A 75 -7.75 -2.04 1.18
CA TYR A 75 -6.77 -2.11 2.24
C TYR A 75 -6.98 -0.98 3.24
N ARG A 76 -6.56 -1.21 4.48
CA ARG A 76 -6.39 -0.19 5.53
C ARG A 76 -5.02 -0.34 6.16
N ARG A 77 -4.52 0.74 6.74
CA ARG A 77 -3.36 0.73 7.61
C ARG A 77 -3.71 0.08 8.96
N THR A 78 -2.80 -0.71 9.50
CA THR A 78 -2.92 -1.36 10.82
C THR A 78 -2.42 -0.46 11.94
#